data_AF-A0A4D4J833-F1
#
_entry.id   AF-A0A4D4J833-F1
#
_cell.length_a   1.000
_cell.length_b   1.000
_cell.length_c   1.000
_cell.angle_alpha   90.00
_cell.angle_beta   90.00
_cell.angle_gamma   90.00
#
_symmetry.space_group_name_H-M   'P 1'
#
loop_
_entity.id
_entity.type
_entity.pdbx_description
1 polymer ?
#
loop_
_entity_poly.entity_id
_entity_poly.type
_entity_poly.pdbx_seq_one_letter_code
_entity_poly.pdbx_strand_id
1 'polypeptide(L)'
;MWRVPGSNTFGVSVSDKLGIGDLDISSGRLSTITVGRHEGRKLEEGSGPGNCDVAIAVSATSRALITAVAGQDTAKACDVAMRVANAIEPKLP
;
A
#
# COMPACT_ATOMS: atom_id res chain seq x y z
N MET A 1 -10.66 20.44 -3.28
CA MET A 1 -9.90 19.32 -3.87
C MET A 1 -10.56 18.94 -5.18
N TRP A 2 -9.91 19.19 -6.32
CA TRP A 2 -10.48 18.97 -7.65
C TRP A 2 -10.51 17.47 -7.95
N ARG A 3 -11.70 16.87 -8.00
CA ARG A 3 -11.90 15.45 -8.36
C ARG A 3 -12.12 15.37 -9.87
N VAL A 4 -11.08 14.99 -10.63
CA VAL A 4 -11.24 14.65 -12.05
C VAL A 4 -11.78 13.21 -12.13
N PRO A 5 -12.87 12.93 -12.86
CA PRO A 5 -13.31 11.56 -13.08
C PRO A 5 -12.17 10.69 -13.62
N GLY A 6 -11.89 9.56 -12.96
CA GLY A 6 -10.76 8.69 -13.31
C GLY A 6 -9.39 9.11 -12.73
N SER A 7 -9.31 10.16 -11.92
CA SER A 7 -8.06 10.48 -11.20
C SER A 7 -7.87 9.57 -10.00
N ASN A 8 -6.76 8.83 -10.01
CA ASN A 8 -6.22 8.09 -8.89
C ASN A 8 -4.84 8.66 -8.54
N THR A 9 -4.53 8.74 -7.25
CA THR A 9 -3.21 9.13 -6.76
C THR A 9 -2.56 7.97 -6.06
N PHE A 10 -1.25 7.89 -6.13
CA PHE A 10 -0.47 6.98 -5.32
C PHE A 10 0.80 7.67 -4.81
N GLY A 11 1.29 7.22 -3.67
CA GLY A 11 2.56 7.61 -3.10
C GLY A 11 3.35 6.37 -2.70
N VAL A 12 4.68 6.48 -2.75
CA VAL A 12 5.59 5.46 -2.26
C VAL A 12 6.47 6.11 -1.21
N SER A 13 6.50 5.50 -0.03
CA SER A 13 7.31 5.93 1.11
C SER A 13 8.19 4.77 1.54
N VAL A 14 9.49 5.02 1.71
CA VAL A 14 10.42 4.01 2.23
C VAL A 14 10.79 4.41 3.65
N SER A 15 10.78 3.44 4.57
CA SER A 15 11.16 3.66 5.97
C SER A 15 12.15 2.59 6.39
N ASP A 16 13.20 3.01 7.08
CA ASP A 16 14.22 2.17 7.73
C ASP A 16 13.92 1.86 9.20
N LYS A 17 12.83 2.46 9.74
CA LYS A 17 12.44 2.39 11.15
C LYS A 17 11.07 1.76 11.39
N LEU A 18 10.30 1.53 10.33
CA LEU A 18 8.98 0.92 10.40
C LEU A 18 8.96 -0.36 9.55
N GLY A 19 8.71 -1.49 10.20
CA GLY A 19 8.44 -2.76 9.56
C GLY A 19 6.99 -2.90 9.12
N ILE A 20 6.66 -4.00 8.45
CA ILE A 20 5.28 -4.29 8.00
C ILE A 20 4.31 -4.54 9.17
N GLY A 21 4.82 -4.78 10.38
CA GLY A 21 4.02 -4.89 11.61
C GLY A 21 3.54 -3.54 12.16
N ASP A 22 4.23 -2.45 11.82
CA ASP A 22 3.95 -1.10 12.33
C ASP A 22 2.92 -0.35 11.46
N LEU A 23 1.97 -1.08 10.87
CA LEU A 23 0.84 -0.46 10.17
C LEU A 23 -0.19 -0.01 11.21
N ASP A 24 -0.78 1.16 10.99
CA ASP A 24 -1.95 1.56 11.77
C ASP A 24 -3.17 0.77 11.29
N ILE A 25 -3.61 -0.19 12.11
CA ILE A 25 -4.72 -1.10 11.82
C ILE A 25 -5.93 -0.71 12.68
N SER A 26 -6.04 0.56 13.08
CA SER A 26 -7.21 1.06 13.82
C SER A 26 -8.50 0.97 13.02
N SER A 27 -8.41 0.89 11.69
CA SER A 27 -9.54 0.69 10.79
C SER A 27 -9.15 -0.12 9.54
N GLY A 28 -10.16 -0.49 8.74
CA GLY A 28 -9.95 -1.19 7.48
C GLY A 28 -9.83 -2.70 7.59
N ARG A 29 -9.45 -3.34 6.49
CA ARG A 29 -9.28 -4.80 6.37
C ARG A 29 -7.83 -5.12 6.04
N LEU A 30 -7.13 -5.71 7.00
CA LEU A 30 -5.76 -6.16 6.82
C LEU A 30 -5.70 -7.58 6.27
N SER A 31 -4.81 -7.79 5.30
CA SER A 31 -4.51 -9.12 4.75
C SER A 31 -3.00 -9.28 4.58
N THR A 32 -2.51 -10.49 4.80
CA THR A 32 -1.14 -10.86 4.42
C THR A 32 -1.12 -11.22 2.94
N ILE A 33 -0.11 -10.73 2.24
CA ILE A 33 0.10 -10.98 0.81
C ILE A 33 1.59 -11.27 0.55
N THR A 34 1.90 -11.72 -0.65
CA THR A 34 3.27 -11.81 -1.16
C THR A 34 3.39 -10.88 -2.36
N VAL A 35 4.46 -10.09 -2.41
CA VAL A 35 4.79 -9.22 -3.55
C VAL A 35 6.15 -9.68 -4.06
N GLY A 36 6.19 -10.29 -5.24
CA GLY A 36 7.41 -10.88 -5.77
C GLY A 36 8.05 -11.89 -4.80
N ARG A 37 9.27 -11.61 -4.34
CA ARG A 37 10.02 -12.40 -3.35
C ARG A 37 9.86 -11.89 -1.91
N HIS A 38 9.17 -10.78 -1.69
CA HIS A 38 9.00 -10.17 -0.38
C HIS A 38 7.63 -10.50 0.24
N GLU A 39 7.63 -10.69 1.56
CA GLU A 39 6.39 -10.67 2.33
C GLU A 39 5.78 -9.28 2.31
N GLY A 40 4.45 -9.22 2.33
CA GLY A 40 3.74 -7.96 2.34
C GLY A 40 2.44 -8.00 3.13
N ARG A 41 1.91 -6.80 3.35
CA ARG A 41 0.63 -6.57 4.01
C ARG A 41 -0.17 -5.63 3.14
N LYS A 42 -1.45 -5.93 2.96
CA LYS A 42 -2.41 -5.06 2.27
C LYS A 42 -3.48 -4.64 3.27
N LEU A 43 -3.64 -3.34 3.44
CA LEU A 43 -4.67 -2.74 4.27
C LEU A 43 -5.65 -1.98 3.37
N GLU A 44 -6.86 -2.50 3.27
CA GLU A 44 -7.94 -1.84 2.55
C GLU A 44 -8.68 -0.89 3.48
N GLU A 45 -9.03 0.30 3.01
CA GLU A 45 -9.87 1.26 3.74
C GLU A 45 -9.27 1.71 5.08
N GLY A 46 -7.95 1.61 5.27
CA GLY A 46 -7.26 2.03 6.49
C GLY A 46 -7.39 3.52 6.79
N SER A 47 -7.57 4.34 5.74
CA SER A 47 -7.94 5.76 5.83
C SER A 47 -9.34 6.06 5.28
N GLY A 48 -10.22 5.05 5.21
CA GLY A 48 -11.59 5.15 4.71
C GLY A 48 -11.80 4.65 3.25
N PRO A 49 -13.04 4.69 2.73
CA PRO A 49 -13.37 4.12 1.42
C PRO A 49 -12.56 4.73 0.27
N GLY A 50 -12.12 3.89 -0.66
CA GLY A 50 -11.29 4.32 -1.80
C GLY A 50 -9.80 4.47 -1.49
N ASN A 51 -9.34 4.02 -0.33
CA ASN A 51 -7.92 3.96 0.04
C ASN A 51 -7.43 2.51 0.14
N CYS A 52 -6.17 2.29 -0.24
CA CYS A 52 -5.49 1.02 -0.05
C CYS A 52 -3.99 1.23 0.19
N ASP A 53 -3.48 0.61 1.24
CA ASP A 53 -2.06 0.59 1.56
C ASP A 53 -1.47 -0.80 1.31
N VAL A 54 -0.32 -0.85 0.65
CA VAL A 54 0.48 -2.07 0.46
C VAL A 54 1.85 -1.82 1.06
N ALA A 55 2.19 -2.58 2.10
CA ALA A 55 3.51 -2.57 2.70
C ALA A 55 4.30 -3.80 2.24
N ILE A 56 5.54 -3.59 1.77
CA ILE A 56 6.48 -4.64 1.39
C ILE A 56 7.59 -4.67 2.42
N ALA A 57 7.85 -5.84 3.01
CA ALA A 57 8.93 -6.03 3.96
C ALA A 57 10.28 -5.93 3.23
N VAL A 58 11.21 -5.17 3.79
CA VAL A 58 12.62 -5.15 3.37
C VAL A 58 13.49 -5.78 4.45
N SER A 59 13.20 -5.47 5.71
CA SER A 59 13.74 -6.16 6.88
C SER A 59 12.69 -6.19 7.99
N ALA A 60 13.05 -6.70 9.17
CA ALA A 60 12.15 -6.68 10.33
C ALA A 60 11.72 -5.25 10.74
N THR A 61 12.55 -4.23 10.48
CA THR A 61 12.31 -2.84 10.88
C THR A 61 12.22 -1.88 9.71
N SER A 62 12.22 -2.38 8.46
CA SER A 62 12.16 -1.52 7.27
C SER A 62 11.15 -2.02 6.25
N ARG A 63 10.49 -1.07 5.58
CA ARG A 63 9.45 -1.36 4.59
C ARG A 63 9.39 -0.31 3.49
N ALA A 64 8.87 -0.72 2.34
CA ALA A 64 8.29 0.18 1.37
C ALA A 64 6.76 0.20 1.56
N LEU A 65 6.17 1.37 1.75
CA LEU A 65 4.73 1.58 1.88
C LEU A 65 4.21 2.29 0.63
N ILE A 66 3.27 1.65 -0.04
CA ILE A 66 2.55 2.21 -1.17
C ILE A 66 1.16 2.57 -0.68
N THR A 67 0.78 3.83 -0.80
CA THR A 67 -0.57 4.30 -0.50
C THR A 67 -1.24 4.72 -1.79
N ALA A 68 -2.42 4.19 -2.10
CA ALA A 68 -3.21 4.58 -3.25
C ALA A 68 -4.58 5.08 -2.83
N VAL A 69 -5.11 6.05 -3.58
CA VAL A 69 -6.46 6.60 -3.40
C VAL A 69 -7.16 6.68 -4.76
N ALA A 70 -8.39 6.17 -4.82
CA ALA A 70 -9.22 6.13 -6.02
C ALA A 70 -10.69 6.47 -5.70
N GLY A 71 -10.95 7.71 -5.27
CA GLY A 71 -12.32 8.17 -5.00
C GLY A 71 -12.98 7.40 -3.86
N GLN A 72 -13.99 6.57 -4.17
CA GLN A 72 -14.64 5.64 -3.23
C GLN A 72 -14.47 4.17 -3.65
N ASP A 73 -13.66 3.92 -4.68
CA ASP A 73 -13.43 2.59 -5.24
C ASP A 73 -12.17 1.97 -4.63
N THR A 74 -12.36 1.29 -3.49
CA THR A 74 -11.29 0.61 -2.77
C THR A 74 -10.60 -0.44 -3.64
N ALA A 75 -11.35 -1.20 -4.44
CA ALA A 75 -10.79 -2.21 -5.33
C ALA A 75 -9.83 -1.59 -6.34
N LYS A 76 -10.24 -0.46 -6.97
CA LYS A 76 -9.37 0.28 -7.87
C LYS A 76 -8.13 0.84 -7.17
N ALA A 77 -8.26 1.33 -5.95
CA ALA A 77 -7.11 1.79 -5.15
C ALA A 77 -6.11 0.64 -4.91
N CYS A 78 -6.60 -0.53 -4.52
CA CYS A 78 -5.74 -1.70 -4.32
C CYS A 78 -5.09 -2.21 -5.59
N ASP A 79 -5.80 -2.20 -6.73
CA ASP A 79 -5.21 -2.54 -8.03
C ASP A 79 -4.02 -1.62 -8.37
N VAL A 80 -4.17 -0.32 -8.12
CA VAL A 80 -3.10 0.67 -8.34
C VAL A 80 -1.95 0.41 -7.39
N ALA A 81 -2.21 0.25 -6.09
CA ALA A 81 -1.19 -0.01 -5.08
C ALA A 81 -0.39 -1.29 -5.42
N MET A 82 -1.07 -2.38 -5.80
CA MET A 82 -0.44 -3.65 -6.17
C MET A 82 0.42 -3.55 -7.44
N ARG A 83 -0.03 -2.80 -8.46
CA ARG A 83 0.79 -2.58 -9.67
C ARG A 83 2.07 -1.83 -9.36
N VAL A 84 1.98 -0.79 -8.53
CA VAL A 84 3.16 -0.02 -8.08
C VAL A 84 4.06 -0.90 -7.22
N ALA A 85 3.50 -1.66 -6.28
CA ALA A 85 4.22 -2.60 -5.43
C ALA A 85 5.03 -3.59 -6.27
N ASN A 86 4.40 -4.26 -7.24
CA ASN A 86 5.08 -5.19 -8.15
C ASN A 86 6.16 -4.52 -9.00
N ALA A 87 6.00 -3.24 -9.35
CA ALA A 87 6.98 -2.51 -10.16
C ALA A 87 8.22 -2.07 -9.36
N ILE A 88 8.06 -1.79 -8.06
CA ILE A 88 9.18 -1.36 -7.20
C ILE A 88 9.87 -2.51 -6.51
N GLU A 89 9.17 -3.62 -6.27
CA GLU A 89 9.67 -4.76 -5.50
C GLU A 89 11.03 -5.30 -5.97
N PRO A 90 11.31 -5.44 -7.29
CA PRO A 90 12.61 -5.93 -7.75
C PRO A 90 13.78 -4.97 -7.45
N LYS A 91 13.49 -3.72 -7.08
CA LYS A 91 14.47 -2.69 -6.73
C LYS A 91 14.73 -2.61 -5.22
N LEU A 92 13.94 -3.33 -4.42
CA LEU A 92 14.16 -3.43 -2.99
C LEU A 92 15.29 -4.44 -2.72
N PRO A 93 16.14 -4.20 -1.70
CA PRO A 93 17.20 -5.13 -1.29
C PRO A 93 16.69 -6.53 -0.99
#